data_AF-A0AB38TQW7-F1
#
_entry.id   AF-A0AB38TQW7-F1
#
_cell.length_a   1.000
_cell.length_b   1.000
_cell.length_c   1.000
_cell.angle_alpha   90.00
_cell.angle_beta   90.00
_cell.angle_gamma   90.00
#
_symmetry.space_group_name_H-M   'P 1'
#
loop_
_entity.id
_entity.type
_entity.pdbx_description
1 polymer ?
#
loop_
_entity_poly.entity_id
_entity_poly.type
_entity_poly.pdbx_seq_one_letter_code
_entity_poly.pdbx_strand_id
1 'polypeptide(L)'
;MKAIEITEFGAPDVLKLVERPRPDPKRGEVLIKVAAFGINRPDVFQRKGAYAPPAGASDLPGLEVAGEIVGGEFGDGVANPFGLKLGDRVCALLAGGGYAEYATAPLAQCLPVPAGLSEVEAASLPETFFTVWSNVFDRGGLGRGEGGEQETLLVQGGSSGIGVTAIQIAHALGFRVFATAGTDEKCRACEALGAERAINYRNEDFVDVVKSLTNDRGVDVILDMVAGTYVPRELSALGDGGRLVVIALLGGAKAEVSLGEILRRRLTITGSTLRPRPVEFKARIAAQLKETVWPLIEAGTVRPVIHCVLPASEAAQAHALMESSEHVGKIVLEWGASA
;
A
#
# COMPACT_ATOMS: atom_id res chain seq x y z
N MET A 1 27.15 6.06 -4.47
CA MET A 1 26.23 4.97 -4.08
C MET A 1 25.59 4.40 -5.33
N LYS A 2 25.29 3.11 -5.34
CA LYS A 2 24.49 2.49 -6.40
C LYS A 2 23.03 2.89 -6.27
N ALA A 3 22.39 3.09 -7.41
CA ALA A 3 20.97 3.39 -7.54
C ALA A 3 20.41 2.81 -8.84
N ILE A 4 19.08 2.64 -8.91
CA ILE A 4 18.37 2.30 -10.15
C ILE A 4 17.67 3.56 -10.66
N GLU A 5 18.14 4.06 -11.80
CA GLU A 5 17.61 5.25 -12.46
C GLU A 5 16.65 4.88 -13.59
N ILE A 6 15.66 5.74 -13.84
CA ILE A 6 14.85 5.75 -15.06
C ILE A 6 15.60 6.62 -16.07
N THR A 7 16.26 6.03 -17.07
CA THR A 7 17.08 6.79 -18.03
C THR A 7 16.24 7.60 -19.01
N GLU A 8 15.06 7.09 -19.35
CA GLU A 8 14.04 7.73 -20.16
C GLU A 8 12.67 7.12 -19.86
N PHE A 9 11.58 7.77 -20.26
CA PHE A 9 10.25 7.18 -20.09
C PHE A 9 10.01 6.07 -21.09
N GLY A 10 9.71 4.86 -20.61
CA GLY A 10 9.59 3.72 -21.51
C GLY A 10 9.28 2.39 -20.85
N ALA A 11 9.62 1.31 -21.54
CA ALA A 11 9.51 -0.08 -21.09
C ALA A 11 10.49 -0.39 -19.93
N PRO A 12 10.38 -1.56 -19.26
CA PRO A 12 11.15 -1.79 -18.02
C PRO A 12 12.67 -1.73 -18.17
N ASP A 13 13.19 -1.94 -19.38
CA ASP A 13 14.60 -1.93 -19.73
C ASP A 13 15.30 -0.56 -19.56
N VAL A 14 14.53 0.52 -19.42
CA VAL A 14 15.05 1.86 -19.08
C VAL A 14 15.50 1.98 -17.62
N LEU A 15 15.20 0.98 -16.78
CA LEU A 15 15.71 0.93 -15.40
C LEU A 15 17.16 0.45 -15.40
N LYS A 16 18.09 1.35 -15.11
CA LYS A 16 19.53 1.07 -15.17
C LYS A 16 20.21 1.26 -13.82
N LEU A 17 21.11 0.33 -13.50
CA LEU A 17 22.03 0.48 -12.37
C LEU A 17 23.05 1.57 -12.70
N VAL A 18 23.15 2.57 -11.83
CA VAL A 18 24.03 3.73 -11.97
C VAL A 18 24.72 4.06 -10.65
N GLU A 19 25.74 4.91 -10.70
CA GLU A 19 26.32 5.55 -9.51
C GLU A 19 25.77 6.97 -9.36
N ARG A 20 25.34 7.31 -8.14
CA ARG A 20 24.85 8.63 -7.73
C ARG A 20 25.55 9.11 -6.46
N PRO A 21 25.63 10.42 -6.21
CA PRO A 21 26.00 10.94 -4.89
C PRO A 21 25.06 10.40 -3.81
N ARG A 22 25.58 10.20 -2.60
CA ARG A 22 24.74 9.88 -1.44
C ARG A 22 23.89 11.11 -1.07
N PRO A 23 22.60 10.95 -0.76
CA PRO A 23 21.76 12.08 -0.37
C PRO A 23 22.09 12.52 1.06
N ASP A 24 22.05 13.83 1.29
CA ASP A 24 22.17 14.41 2.63
C ASP A 24 20.77 14.58 3.25
N PRO A 25 20.52 14.11 4.48
CA PRO A 25 19.24 14.29 5.14
C PRO A 25 19.02 15.76 5.49
N LYS A 26 17.81 16.26 5.23
CA LYS A 26 17.38 17.59 5.70
C LYS A 26 17.01 17.55 7.18
N ARG A 27 16.80 18.72 7.79
CA ARG A 27 16.25 18.82 9.15
C ARG A 27 14.94 18.04 9.24
N GLY A 28 14.84 17.15 10.22
CA GLY A 28 13.68 16.26 10.41
C GLY A 28 13.69 14.99 9.56
N GLU A 29 14.76 14.75 8.79
CA GLU A 29 14.98 13.51 8.05
C GLU A 29 16.14 12.70 8.66
N VAL A 30 16.12 11.40 8.37
CA VAL A 30 17.21 10.48 8.61
C VAL A 30 17.71 9.90 7.30
N LEU A 31 18.95 9.46 7.30
CA LEU A 31 19.60 8.74 6.21
C LEU A 31 19.60 7.25 6.54
N ILE A 32 18.94 6.46 5.71
CA ILE A 32 18.82 5.02 5.86
C ILE A 32 19.79 4.35 4.89
N LYS A 33 20.63 3.44 5.39
CA LYS A 33 21.35 2.47 4.55
C LYS A 33 20.36 1.37 4.20
N VAL A 34 19.88 1.39 2.96
CA VAL A 34 18.78 0.55 2.51
C VAL A 34 19.29 -0.87 2.34
N ALA A 35 18.62 -1.82 2.99
CA ALA A 35 18.83 -3.25 2.77
C ALA A 35 17.86 -3.78 1.72
N ALA A 36 16.58 -3.38 1.82
CA ALA A 36 15.54 -3.79 0.88
C ALA A 36 14.50 -2.69 0.63
N PHE A 37 13.82 -2.77 -0.51
CA PHE A 37 12.76 -1.85 -0.91
C PHE A 37 11.65 -2.56 -1.68
N GLY A 38 10.41 -2.11 -1.49
CA GLY A 38 9.25 -2.70 -2.14
C GLY A 38 8.92 -2.04 -3.48
N ILE A 39 8.45 -2.84 -4.43
CA ILE A 39 7.95 -2.37 -5.73
C ILE A 39 6.46 -2.06 -5.62
N ASN A 40 6.06 -0.90 -6.16
CA ASN A 40 4.70 -0.41 -6.09
C ASN A 40 4.22 0.05 -7.48
N ARG A 41 2.90 -0.03 -7.72
CA ARG A 41 2.31 0.37 -9.02
C ARG A 41 2.66 1.82 -9.43
N PRO A 42 2.73 2.81 -8.52
CA PRO A 42 3.19 4.15 -8.88
C PRO A 42 4.62 4.21 -9.42
N ASP A 43 5.51 3.28 -9.05
CA ASP A 43 6.87 3.22 -9.62
C ASP A 43 6.83 2.94 -11.13
N VAL A 44 5.94 2.02 -11.54
CA VAL A 44 5.70 1.70 -12.96
C VAL A 44 5.14 2.92 -13.70
N PHE A 45 4.20 3.65 -13.09
CA PHE A 45 3.65 4.85 -13.71
C PHE A 45 4.67 6.00 -13.77
N GLN A 46 5.54 6.14 -12.76
CA GLN A 46 6.64 7.10 -12.79
C GLN A 46 7.62 6.76 -13.92
N ARG A 47 8.01 5.49 -14.07
CA ARG A 47 8.84 5.01 -15.21
C ARG A 47 8.21 5.32 -16.56
N LYS A 48 6.89 5.23 -16.68
CA LYS A 48 6.16 5.54 -17.92
C LYS A 48 5.92 7.03 -18.17
N GLY A 49 6.35 7.91 -17.27
CA GLY A 49 6.08 9.35 -17.35
C GLY A 49 4.64 9.75 -17.00
N ALA A 50 3.85 8.84 -16.44
CA ALA A 50 2.44 9.04 -16.09
C ALA A 50 2.22 9.43 -14.61
N TYR A 51 3.29 9.47 -13.80
CA TYR A 51 3.21 9.81 -12.37
C TYR A 51 4.48 10.52 -11.89
N ALA A 52 4.48 11.85 -11.96
CA ALA A 52 5.62 12.66 -11.54
C ALA A 52 5.82 12.63 -10.01
N PRO A 53 7.07 12.62 -9.51
CA PRO A 53 7.35 12.83 -8.10
C PRO A 53 6.88 14.22 -7.65
N PRO A 54 6.45 14.39 -6.38
CA PRO A 54 6.19 15.72 -5.81
C PRO A 54 7.43 16.62 -5.89
N ALA A 55 7.21 17.93 -5.99
CA ALA A 55 8.30 18.89 -5.99
C ALA A 55 9.20 18.73 -4.74
N GLY A 56 10.51 18.65 -4.95
CA GLY A 56 11.51 18.49 -3.89
C GLY A 56 11.76 17.06 -3.42
N ALA A 57 10.98 16.07 -3.89
CA ALA A 57 11.29 14.65 -3.72
C ALA A 57 12.37 14.20 -4.72
N SER A 58 13.00 13.05 -4.45
CA SER A 58 13.94 12.43 -5.39
C SER A 58 13.26 12.06 -6.71
N ASP A 59 14.00 12.23 -7.81
CA ASP A 59 13.66 11.77 -9.16
C ASP A 59 13.68 10.24 -9.29
N LEU A 60 14.46 9.56 -8.45
CA LEU A 60 14.51 8.11 -8.39
C LEU A 60 13.17 7.53 -7.89
N PRO A 61 12.74 6.38 -8.43
CA PRO A 61 11.57 5.66 -7.92
C PRO A 61 11.81 5.06 -6.52
N GLY A 62 10.76 4.47 -5.94
CA GLY A 62 10.82 3.81 -4.63
C GLY A 62 10.07 4.58 -3.56
N LEU A 63 8.98 3.98 -3.10
CA LEU A 63 8.06 4.56 -2.11
C LEU A 63 8.20 3.95 -0.72
N GLU A 64 8.99 2.90 -0.55
CA GLU A 64 9.21 2.27 0.75
C GLU A 64 10.57 1.58 0.80
N VAL A 65 11.17 1.56 1.98
CA VAL A 65 12.46 0.91 2.26
C VAL A 65 12.46 0.28 3.64
N ALA A 66 13.38 -0.64 3.88
CA ALA A 66 13.88 -0.97 5.20
C ALA A 66 15.40 -1.10 5.23
N GLY A 67 15.98 -0.84 6.39
CA GLY A 67 17.42 -0.89 6.61
C GLY A 67 17.82 -0.20 7.92
N GLU A 68 19.05 0.27 7.99
CA GLU A 68 19.64 0.86 9.20
C GLU A 68 19.73 2.38 9.12
N ILE A 69 19.39 3.08 10.21
CA ILE A 69 19.63 4.51 10.35
C ILE A 69 21.13 4.78 10.52
N VAL A 70 21.73 5.48 9.57
CA VAL A 70 23.19 5.77 9.51
C VAL A 70 23.53 7.26 9.50
N GLY A 71 22.52 8.13 9.61
CA GLY A 71 22.71 9.58 9.67
C GLY A 71 21.40 10.33 9.92
N GLY A 72 21.47 11.61 10.29
CA GLY A 72 20.31 12.46 10.55
C GLY A 72 20.42 13.22 11.88
N GLU A 73 19.44 14.08 12.14
CA GLU A 73 19.34 14.87 13.38
C GLU A 73 18.28 14.28 14.31
N PHE A 74 18.61 14.11 15.59
CA PHE A 74 17.72 13.54 16.62
C PHE A 74 17.48 14.48 17.80
N GLY A 75 17.83 15.77 17.65
CA GLY A 75 17.79 16.77 18.73
C GLY A 75 16.43 17.45 18.91
N ASP A 76 16.41 18.44 19.82
CA ASP A 76 15.22 19.20 20.18
C ASP A 76 14.53 19.84 18.95
N GLY A 77 13.19 19.70 18.90
CA GLY A 77 12.37 20.22 17.80
C GLY A 77 12.34 19.33 16.56
N VAL A 78 12.93 18.12 16.60
CA VAL A 78 12.71 17.09 15.58
C VAL A 78 11.68 16.08 16.09
N ALA A 79 10.65 15.83 15.28
CA ALA A 79 9.62 14.84 15.62
C ALA A 79 10.19 13.41 15.51
N ASN A 80 10.45 12.78 16.67
CA ASN A 80 10.91 11.41 16.81
C ASN A 80 9.94 10.61 17.71
N PRO A 81 8.73 10.30 17.22
CA PRO A 81 7.66 9.74 18.06
C PRO A 81 7.96 8.33 18.59
N PHE A 82 8.93 7.62 18.00
CA PHE A 82 9.27 6.24 18.36
C PHE A 82 10.65 6.10 19.02
N GLY A 83 11.31 7.21 19.35
CA GLY A 83 12.60 7.20 20.06
C GLY A 83 13.74 6.56 19.26
N LEU A 84 13.68 6.65 17.93
CA LEU A 84 14.68 6.07 17.03
C LEU A 84 16.03 6.78 17.15
N LYS A 85 17.12 6.05 16.91
CA LYS A 85 18.50 6.55 16.96
C LYS A 85 19.37 5.93 15.86
N LEU A 86 20.61 6.40 15.74
CA LEU A 86 21.61 5.79 14.86
C LEU A 86 21.82 4.31 15.21
N GLY A 87 21.93 3.47 14.18
CA GLY A 87 22.05 2.01 14.29
C GLY A 87 20.73 1.26 14.43
N ASP A 88 19.59 1.95 14.58
CA ASP A 88 18.29 1.27 14.65
C ASP A 88 17.87 0.75 13.27
N ARG A 89 17.27 -0.45 13.26
CA ARG A 89 16.61 -1.05 12.10
C ARG A 89 15.22 -0.46 11.94
N VAL A 90 14.94 0.11 10.78
CA VAL A 90 13.68 0.78 10.47
C VAL A 90 13.12 0.39 9.11
N CYS A 91 11.81 0.52 8.96
CA CYS A 91 11.14 0.61 7.67
C CYS A 91 10.47 1.99 7.54
N ALA A 92 10.45 2.55 6.33
CA ALA A 92 9.97 3.92 6.12
C ALA A 92 9.17 4.06 4.83
N LEU A 93 8.12 4.88 4.90
CA LEU A 93 7.38 5.39 3.75
C LEU A 93 8.13 6.58 3.15
N LEU A 94 8.33 6.58 1.84
CA LEU A 94 9.08 7.59 1.09
C LEU A 94 8.19 8.31 0.06
N ALA A 95 8.67 9.44 -0.43
CA ALA A 95 8.09 10.13 -1.59
C ALA A 95 8.87 9.87 -2.89
N GLY A 96 9.88 9.00 -2.86
CA GLY A 96 10.86 8.74 -3.92
C GLY A 96 12.22 8.41 -3.30
N GLY A 97 13.15 7.89 -4.10
CA GLY A 97 14.53 7.63 -3.66
C GLY A 97 14.81 6.25 -3.10
N GLY A 98 13.80 5.39 -2.94
CA GLY A 98 13.97 4.05 -2.35
C GLY A 98 14.81 3.08 -3.19
N TYR A 99 14.91 3.30 -4.51
CA TYR A 99 15.69 2.44 -5.41
C TYR A 99 17.20 2.80 -5.37
N ALA A 100 17.77 2.94 -4.18
CA ALA A 100 19.18 3.28 -3.97
C ALA A 100 19.73 2.63 -2.69
N GLU A 101 21.06 2.49 -2.59
CA GLU A 101 21.73 1.96 -1.38
C GLU A 101 21.53 2.87 -0.15
N TYR A 102 21.22 4.15 -0.37
CA TYR A 102 20.87 5.09 0.69
C TYR A 102 19.69 5.96 0.28
N ALA A 103 18.75 6.16 1.21
CA ALA A 103 17.57 7.00 1.02
C ALA A 103 17.35 7.90 2.24
N THR A 104 16.86 9.12 2.02
CA THR A 104 16.40 9.98 3.12
C THR A 104 14.91 9.78 3.37
N ALA A 105 14.53 9.78 4.64
CA ALA A 105 13.15 9.61 5.08
C ALA A 105 12.83 10.60 6.20
N PRO A 106 11.67 11.26 6.21
CA PRO A 106 11.27 12.05 7.37
C PRO A 106 11.13 11.15 8.60
N LEU A 107 11.80 11.52 9.69
CA LEU A 107 11.94 10.68 10.89
C LEU A 107 10.58 10.30 11.48
N ALA A 108 9.63 11.23 11.45
CA ALA A 108 8.27 11.02 11.94
C ALA A 108 7.46 9.93 11.20
N GLN A 109 7.95 9.45 10.04
CA GLN A 109 7.33 8.39 9.23
C GLN A 109 8.12 7.08 9.28
N CYS A 110 9.29 7.07 9.94
CA CYS A 110 10.08 5.87 10.10
C CYS A 110 9.50 5.05 11.25
N LEU A 111 9.31 3.75 11.03
CA LEU A 111 8.82 2.82 12.04
C LEU A 111 9.91 1.81 12.35
N PRO A 112 10.08 1.40 13.62
CA PRO A 112 11.00 0.33 13.95
C PRO A 112 10.56 -0.96 13.23
N VAL A 113 11.53 -1.73 12.74
CA VAL A 113 11.23 -3.07 12.17
C VAL A 113 10.51 -3.89 13.25
N PRO A 114 9.31 -4.47 12.96
CA PRO A 114 8.62 -5.33 13.92
C PRO A 114 9.51 -6.47 14.41
N ALA A 115 9.38 -6.80 15.70
CA ALA A 115 10.12 -7.93 16.27
C ALA A 115 9.83 -9.22 15.47
N GLY A 116 10.89 -9.97 15.15
CA GLY A 116 10.80 -11.21 14.39
C GLY A 116 10.85 -11.06 12.86
N LEU A 117 10.80 -9.84 12.31
CA LEU A 117 10.93 -9.63 10.87
C LEU A 117 12.36 -9.33 10.41
N SER A 118 12.69 -9.85 9.24
CA SER A 118 13.84 -9.41 8.42
C SER A 118 13.61 -8.02 7.82
N GLU A 119 14.66 -7.40 7.30
CA GLU A 119 14.53 -6.12 6.59
C GLU A 119 13.79 -6.28 5.25
N VAL A 120 13.95 -7.40 4.57
CA VAL A 120 13.19 -7.74 3.35
C VAL A 120 11.69 -7.78 3.64
N GLU A 121 11.30 -8.44 4.73
CA GLU A 121 9.91 -8.48 5.19
C GLU A 121 9.40 -7.08 5.57
N ALA A 122 10.18 -6.32 6.34
CA ALA A 122 9.81 -4.99 6.77
C ALA A 122 9.71 -3.98 5.61
N ALA A 123 10.50 -4.13 4.56
CA ALA A 123 10.47 -3.28 3.36
C ALA A 123 9.16 -3.40 2.57
N SER A 124 8.36 -4.43 2.85
CA SER A 124 7.07 -4.67 2.18
C SER A 124 5.87 -3.98 2.86
N LEU A 125 6.08 -3.41 4.06
CA LEU A 125 5.04 -2.85 4.91
C LEU A 125 4.62 -1.41 4.55
N PRO A 126 5.52 -0.42 4.44
CA PRO A 126 5.14 0.99 4.58
C PRO A 126 4.08 1.49 3.58
N GLU A 127 4.27 1.29 2.27
CA GLU A 127 3.36 1.86 1.26
C GLU A 127 1.95 1.28 1.39
N THR A 128 1.86 -0.04 1.56
CA THR A 128 0.56 -0.72 1.61
C THR A 128 -0.16 -0.51 2.92
N PHE A 129 0.54 -0.56 4.05
CA PHE A 129 -0.07 -0.39 5.37
C PHE A 129 -0.55 1.04 5.59
N PHE A 130 0.22 2.05 5.18
CA PHE A 130 -0.24 3.45 5.26
C PHE A 130 -1.42 3.71 4.33
N THR A 131 -1.40 3.14 3.13
CA THR A 131 -2.51 3.29 2.17
C THR A 131 -3.78 2.66 2.70
N VAL A 132 -3.71 1.42 3.19
CA VAL A 132 -4.86 0.71 3.76
C VAL A 132 -5.38 1.44 4.99
N TRP A 133 -4.52 1.81 5.93
CA TRP A 133 -4.96 2.48 7.16
C TRP A 133 -5.70 3.79 6.88
N SER A 134 -5.08 4.64 6.07
CA SER A 134 -5.64 5.96 5.73
C SER A 134 -6.92 5.91 4.90
N ASN A 135 -7.14 4.84 4.11
CA ASN A 135 -8.29 4.73 3.23
C ASN A 135 -9.42 3.86 3.80
N VAL A 136 -9.12 2.73 4.43
CA VAL A 136 -10.15 1.84 4.99
C VAL A 136 -10.63 2.35 6.35
N PHE A 137 -9.71 2.72 7.25
CA PHE A 137 -10.04 3.03 8.64
C PHE A 137 -10.22 4.54 8.89
N ASP A 138 -9.33 5.40 8.38
CA ASP A 138 -9.48 6.85 8.61
C ASP A 138 -10.55 7.48 7.71
N ARG A 139 -10.45 7.27 6.39
CA ARG A 139 -11.34 7.89 5.39
C ARG A 139 -12.60 7.09 5.17
N GLY A 140 -12.43 5.78 4.99
CA GLY A 140 -13.51 4.82 4.90
C GLY A 140 -14.26 4.88 6.21
N GLY A 141 -13.59 4.76 7.35
CA GLY A 141 -14.25 4.72 8.66
C GLY A 141 -14.76 3.33 9.01
N LEU A 142 -14.14 2.26 8.51
CA LEU A 142 -14.60 0.88 8.77
C LEU A 142 -14.70 0.67 10.28
N GLY A 143 -15.88 0.26 10.76
CA GLY A 143 -16.17 0.14 12.19
C GLY A 143 -16.81 1.39 12.82
N ARG A 144 -16.95 2.49 12.07
CA ARG A 144 -17.39 3.82 12.58
C ARG A 144 -18.67 4.34 11.94
N GLY A 145 -19.25 3.62 10.98
CA GLY A 145 -20.60 3.94 10.47
C GLY A 145 -21.70 3.29 11.30
N GLU A 146 -22.92 3.27 10.75
CA GLU A 146 -24.12 2.80 11.47
C GLU A 146 -24.03 1.33 11.91
N GLY A 147 -23.30 0.49 11.16
CA GLY A 147 -23.10 -0.93 11.48
C GLY A 147 -22.06 -1.18 12.58
N GLY A 148 -21.27 -0.17 12.96
CA GLY A 148 -20.20 -0.30 13.96
C GLY A 148 -19.28 -1.50 13.66
N GLU A 149 -19.00 -2.31 14.68
CA GLU A 149 -18.14 -3.50 14.58
C GLU A 149 -18.66 -4.60 13.64
N GLN A 150 -19.92 -4.53 13.22
CA GLN A 150 -20.52 -5.49 12.27
C GLN A 150 -20.40 -5.04 10.81
N GLU A 151 -19.75 -3.91 10.55
CA GLU A 151 -19.49 -3.47 9.18
C GLU A 151 -18.65 -4.49 8.40
N THR A 152 -18.84 -4.48 7.09
CA THR A 152 -18.25 -5.42 6.14
C THR A 152 -17.46 -4.67 5.09
N LEU A 153 -16.37 -5.28 4.64
CA LEU A 153 -15.45 -4.70 3.66
C LEU A 153 -15.44 -5.54 2.38
N LEU A 154 -15.56 -4.89 1.23
CA LEU A 154 -15.19 -5.49 -0.06
C LEU A 154 -13.89 -4.86 -0.57
N VAL A 155 -12.92 -5.70 -0.87
CA VAL A 155 -11.61 -5.31 -1.41
C VAL A 155 -11.52 -5.66 -2.89
N GLN A 156 -11.49 -4.65 -3.77
CA GLN A 156 -11.18 -4.90 -5.17
C GLN A 156 -9.70 -5.22 -5.34
N GLY A 157 -9.37 -6.20 -6.19
CA GLY A 157 -7.98 -6.58 -6.44
C GLY A 157 -7.29 -7.15 -5.19
N GLY A 158 -7.97 -8.07 -4.50
CA GLY A 158 -7.57 -8.66 -3.22
C GLY A 158 -6.17 -9.29 -3.21
N SER A 159 -5.70 -9.83 -4.35
CA SER A 159 -4.37 -10.43 -4.44
C SER A 159 -3.22 -9.42 -4.58
N SER A 160 -3.50 -8.13 -4.73
CA SER A 160 -2.46 -7.10 -4.80
C SER A 160 -1.81 -6.84 -3.45
N GLY A 161 -0.66 -6.14 -3.41
CA GLY A 161 -0.03 -5.75 -2.13
C GLY A 161 -0.97 -4.96 -1.20
N ILE A 162 -1.79 -4.05 -1.74
CA ILE A 162 -2.80 -3.33 -0.95
C ILE A 162 -3.93 -4.28 -0.53
N GLY A 163 -4.38 -5.14 -1.44
CA GLY A 163 -5.48 -6.07 -1.19
C GLY A 163 -5.18 -7.05 -0.06
N VAL A 164 -4.02 -7.73 -0.11
CA VAL A 164 -3.61 -8.69 0.92
C VAL A 164 -3.41 -8.03 2.29
N THR A 165 -3.00 -6.76 2.30
CA THR A 165 -2.87 -5.97 3.52
C THR A 165 -4.23 -5.59 4.09
N ALA A 166 -5.15 -5.12 3.24
CA ALA A 166 -6.51 -4.77 3.65
C ALA A 166 -7.27 -5.97 4.21
N ILE A 167 -7.17 -7.13 3.54
CA ILE A 167 -7.80 -8.37 4.00
C ILE A 167 -7.31 -8.76 5.38
N GLN A 168 -5.98 -8.87 5.56
CA GLN A 168 -5.41 -9.31 6.82
C GLN A 168 -5.72 -8.36 7.99
N ILE A 169 -5.56 -7.04 7.79
CA ILE A 169 -5.81 -6.07 8.87
C ILE A 169 -7.30 -6.07 9.24
N ALA A 170 -8.21 -6.00 8.27
CA ALA A 170 -9.64 -5.99 8.56
C ALA A 170 -10.11 -7.30 9.21
N HIS A 171 -9.65 -8.45 8.72
CA HIS A 171 -9.96 -9.75 9.32
C HIS A 171 -9.42 -9.86 10.76
N ALA A 172 -8.16 -9.46 11.00
CA ALA A 172 -7.55 -9.48 12.32
C ALA A 172 -8.27 -8.57 13.34
N LEU A 173 -8.97 -7.54 12.86
CA LEU A 173 -9.81 -6.65 13.67
C LEU A 173 -11.28 -7.13 13.78
N GLY A 174 -11.60 -8.32 13.28
CA GLY A 174 -12.91 -8.96 13.45
C GLY A 174 -13.95 -8.64 12.37
N PHE A 175 -13.58 -7.90 11.32
CA PHE A 175 -14.51 -7.58 10.24
C PHE A 175 -14.67 -8.75 9.26
N ARG A 176 -15.87 -8.88 8.69
CA ARG A 176 -16.10 -9.76 7.55
C ARG A 176 -15.54 -9.09 6.30
N VAL A 177 -14.73 -9.82 5.55
CA VAL A 177 -14.04 -9.30 4.36
C VAL A 177 -14.39 -10.13 3.14
N PHE A 178 -14.83 -9.46 2.08
CA PHE A 178 -14.96 -10.01 0.74
C PHE A 178 -13.86 -9.45 -0.13
N ALA A 179 -13.43 -10.19 -1.14
CA ALA A 179 -12.41 -9.75 -2.07
C ALA A 179 -12.78 -10.10 -3.51
N THR A 180 -12.20 -9.41 -4.49
CA THR A 180 -12.23 -9.85 -5.89
C THR A 180 -10.82 -10.16 -6.39
N ALA A 181 -10.68 -11.19 -7.22
CA ALA A 181 -9.42 -11.52 -7.88
C ALA A 181 -9.65 -12.14 -9.26
N GLY A 182 -8.59 -12.18 -10.09
CA GLY A 182 -8.70 -12.54 -11.51
C GLY A 182 -8.57 -14.02 -11.84
N THR A 183 -8.27 -14.87 -10.86
CA THR A 183 -8.15 -16.33 -11.02
C THR A 183 -8.57 -17.03 -9.73
N ASP A 184 -9.00 -18.29 -9.83
CA ASP A 184 -9.40 -19.07 -8.66
C ASP A 184 -8.25 -19.29 -7.68
N GLU A 185 -7.02 -19.39 -8.18
CA GLU A 185 -5.82 -19.48 -7.34
C GLU A 185 -5.62 -18.21 -6.51
N LYS A 186 -5.78 -17.04 -7.13
CA LYS A 186 -5.71 -15.76 -6.42
C LYS A 186 -6.87 -15.59 -5.45
N CYS A 187 -8.05 -16.10 -5.77
CA CYS A 187 -9.18 -16.12 -4.84
C CYS A 187 -8.87 -16.98 -3.61
N ARG A 188 -8.37 -18.21 -3.79
CA ARG A 188 -7.95 -19.08 -2.67
C ARG A 188 -6.87 -18.43 -1.82
N ALA A 189 -5.92 -17.71 -2.44
CA ALA A 189 -4.91 -16.96 -1.70
C ALA A 189 -5.55 -15.85 -0.83
N CYS A 190 -6.54 -15.11 -1.35
CA CYS A 190 -7.27 -14.11 -0.57
C CYS A 190 -8.04 -14.74 0.60
N GLU A 191 -8.69 -15.89 0.38
CA GLU A 191 -9.44 -16.62 1.42
C GLU A 191 -8.51 -17.14 2.52
N ALA A 192 -7.33 -17.66 2.16
CA ALA A 192 -6.30 -18.07 3.12
C ALA A 192 -5.75 -16.91 3.97
N LEU A 193 -5.90 -15.66 3.51
CA LEU A 193 -5.49 -14.45 4.22
C LEU A 193 -6.58 -13.86 5.12
N GLY A 194 -7.78 -14.46 5.14
CA GLY A 194 -8.90 -14.03 5.99
C GLY A 194 -10.09 -13.42 5.24
N ALA A 195 -10.10 -13.43 3.90
CA ALA A 195 -11.32 -13.12 3.17
C ALA A 195 -12.34 -14.24 3.40
N GLU A 196 -13.55 -13.89 3.83
CA GLU A 196 -14.67 -14.83 3.96
C GLU A 196 -15.03 -15.45 2.59
N ARG A 197 -14.97 -14.65 1.53
CA ARG A 197 -15.17 -15.09 0.15
C ARG A 197 -14.38 -14.23 -0.82
N ALA A 198 -13.64 -14.86 -1.73
CA ALA A 198 -12.92 -14.16 -2.80
C ALA A 198 -13.49 -14.49 -4.19
N ILE A 199 -14.08 -13.49 -4.83
CA ILE A 199 -14.90 -13.64 -6.03
C ILE A 199 -14.02 -13.56 -7.28
N ASN A 200 -14.09 -14.59 -8.13
CA ASN A 200 -13.38 -14.54 -9.40
C ASN A 200 -14.20 -13.71 -10.39
N TYR A 201 -13.82 -12.44 -10.56
CA TYR A 201 -14.59 -11.47 -11.37
C TYR A 201 -14.65 -11.81 -12.86
N ARG A 202 -13.92 -12.83 -13.33
CA ARG A 202 -13.99 -13.32 -14.72
C ARG A 202 -15.12 -14.32 -14.92
N ASN A 203 -15.55 -14.98 -13.85
CA ASN A 203 -16.50 -16.10 -13.90
C ASN A 203 -17.78 -15.80 -13.10
N GLU A 204 -17.74 -14.85 -12.17
CA GLU A 204 -18.83 -14.50 -11.26
C GLU A 204 -19.11 -12.99 -11.28
N ASP A 205 -20.35 -12.60 -11.02
CA ASP A 205 -20.71 -11.20 -10.76
C ASP A 205 -20.52 -10.89 -9.26
N PHE A 206 -19.57 -10.00 -8.94
CA PHE A 206 -19.31 -9.66 -7.54
C PHE A 206 -20.47 -8.95 -6.86
N VAL A 207 -21.34 -8.24 -7.59
CA VAL A 207 -22.51 -7.57 -7.02
C VAL A 207 -23.50 -8.61 -6.52
N ASP A 208 -23.79 -9.62 -7.33
CA ASP A 208 -24.75 -10.68 -6.99
C ASP A 208 -24.24 -11.54 -5.84
N VAL A 209 -22.96 -11.92 -5.85
CA VAL A 209 -22.35 -12.70 -4.77
C VAL A 209 -22.36 -11.92 -3.46
N VAL A 210 -21.98 -10.64 -3.49
CA VAL A 210 -22.01 -9.78 -2.29
C VAL A 210 -23.43 -9.66 -1.74
N LYS A 211 -24.43 -9.41 -2.58
CA LYS A 211 -25.83 -9.33 -2.15
C LYS A 211 -26.30 -10.64 -1.51
N SER A 212 -25.99 -11.77 -2.13
CA SER A 212 -26.32 -13.09 -1.56
C SER A 212 -25.71 -13.30 -0.18
N LEU A 213 -24.43 -12.94 0.02
CA LEU A 213 -23.72 -13.13 1.30
C LEU A 213 -24.05 -12.07 2.37
N THR A 214 -24.77 -11.02 1.98
CA THR A 214 -25.17 -9.91 2.86
C THR A 214 -26.68 -9.79 3.01
N ASN A 215 -27.45 -10.82 2.64
CA ASN A 215 -28.92 -10.84 2.68
C ASN A 215 -29.54 -9.63 1.96
N ASP A 216 -29.09 -9.37 0.73
CA ASP A 216 -29.46 -8.24 -0.13
C ASP A 216 -29.14 -6.85 0.43
N ARG A 217 -28.47 -6.76 1.58
CA ARG A 217 -28.10 -5.47 2.18
C ARG A 217 -26.97 -4.78 1.42
N GLY A 218 -25.98 -5.53 0.96
CA GLY A 218 -24.70 -4.99 0.47
C GLY A 218 -23.66 -4.76 1.56
N VAL A 219 -22.45 -4.35 1.16
CA VAL A 219 -21.32 -4.06 2.06
C VAL A 219 -21.27 -2.61 2.52
N ASP A 220 -20.59 -2.34 3.64
CA ASP A 220 -20.52 -0.99 4.21
C ASP A 220 -19.36 -0.19 3.63
N VAL A 221 -18.26 -0.86 3.29
CA VAL A 221 -17.05 -0.22 2.74
C VAL A 221 -16.57 -0.98 1.53
N ILE A 222 -16.23 -0.25 0.47
CA ILE A 222 -15.52 -0.78 -0.68
C ILE A 222 -14.18 -0.05 -0.79
N LEU A 223 -13.09 -0.82 -0.83
CA LEU A 223 -11.77 -0.33 -1.21
C LEU A 223 -11.55 -0.62 -2.70
N ASP A 224 -11.54 0.44 -3.52
CA ASP A 224 -11.52 0.32 -4.97
C ASP A 224 -10.20 0.84 -5.58
N MET A 225 -9.56 -0.02 -6.36
CA MET A 225 -8.37 0.31 -7.16
C MET A 225 -8.62 0.26 -8.67
N VAL A 226 -9.82 -0.13 -9.09
CA VAL A 226 -10.24 -0.30 -10.47
C VAL A 226 -10.89 0.98 -10.97
N ALA A 227 -11.87 1.53 -10.27
CA ALA A 227 -12.67 2.67 -10.71
C ALA A 227 -13.32 2.44 -12.08
N GLY A 228 -13.55 3.52 -12.84
CA GLY A 228 -14.15 3.44 -14.17
C GLY A 228 -15.52 2.74 -14.16
N THR A 229 -15.64 1.68 -14.95
CA THR A 229 -16.89 0.91 -15.07
C THR A 229 -17.24 0.08 -13.83
N TYR A 230 -16.34 -0.05 -12.86
CA TYR A 230 -16.64 -0.69 -11.57
C TYR A 230 -17.50 0.21 -10.68
N VAL A 231 -17.32 1.53 -10.73
CA VAL A 231 -17.97 2.46 -9.80
C VAL A 231 -19.50 2.26 -9.72
N PRO A 232 -20.27 2.16 -10.83
CA PRO A 232 -21.72 1.97 -10.73
C PRO A 232 -22.10 0.62 -10.13
N ARG A 233 -21.31 -0.43 -10.40
CA ARG A 233 -21.50 -1.78 -9.85
C ARG A 233 -21.19 -1.79 -8.36
N GLU A 234 -20.17 -1.07 -7.94
CA GLU A 234 -19.79 -0.92 -6.53
C GLU A 234 -20.86 -0.17 -5.75
N LEU A 235 -21.45 0.90 -6.31
CA LEU A 235 -22.61 1.55 -5.71
C LEU A 235 -23.77 0.56 -5.52
N SER A 236 -24.01 -0.31 -6.51
CA SER A 236 -25.02 -1.36 -6.43
C SER A 236 -24.71 -2.46 -5.40
N ALA A 237 -23.43 -2.65 -5.04
CA ALA A 237 -22.95 -3.63 -4.07
C ALA A 237 -22.82 -3.06 -2.64
N LEU A 238 -22.79 -1.73 -2.48
CA LEU A 238 -22.88 -1.09 -1.18
C LEU A 238 -24.23 -1.36 -0.53
N GLY A 239 -24.30 -1.24 0.79
CA GLY A 239 -25.54 -1.02 1.53
C GLY A 239 -25.83 0.47 1.72
N ASP A 240 -27.01 0.76 2.27
CA ASP A 240 -27.37 2.14 2.63
C ASP A 240 -26.37 2.71 3.64
N GLY A 241 -25.96 3.97 3.44
CA GLY A 241 -24.89 4.61 4.20
C GLY A 241 -23.47 4.15 3.80
N GLY A 242 -23.35 3.26 2.82
CA GLY A 242 -22.08 2.68 2.41
C GLY A 242 -21.09 3.68 1.80
N ARG A 243 -19.80 3.38 1.91
CA ARG A 243 -18.70 4.23 1.42
C ARG A 243 -17.83 3.50 0.39
N LEU A 244 -17.70 4.10 -0.78
CA LEU A 244 -16.75 3.72 -1.82
C LEU A 244 -15.48 4.59 -1.69
N VAL A 245 -14.34 3.95 -1.47
CA VAL A 245 -13.03 4.60 -1.32
C VAL A 245 -12.11 4.24 -2.49
N VAL A 246 -11.98 5.17 -3.43
CA VAL A 246 -11.17 5.03 -4.64
C VAL A 246 -9.71 5.41 -4.36
N ILE A 247 -8.79 4.47 -4.58
CA ILE A 247 -7.35 4.62 -4.31
C ILE A 247 -6.48 4.51 -5.58
N ALA A 248 -7.03 4.02 -6.68
CA ALA A 248 -6.37 3.98 -7.99
C ALA A 248 -7.40 3.95 -9.12
N LEU A 249 -6.94 4.16 -10.36
CA LEU A 249 -7.80 4.33 -11.54
C LEU A 249 -7.45 3.31 -12.64
N LEU A 250 -7.19 2.05 -12.27
CA LEU A 250 -6.67 1.03 -13.21
C LEU A 250 -7.63 0.71 -14.36
N GLY A 251 -8.94 0.79 -14.11
CA GLY A 251 -10.03 0.62 -15.06
C GLY A 251 -10.57 1.93 -15.66
N GLY A 252 -9.99 3.07 -15.31
CA GLY A 252 -10.31 4.38 -15.92
C GLY A 252 -10.65 5.48 -14.92
N ALA A 253 -10.41 6.73 -15.34
CA ALA A 253 -10.56 7.93 -14.51
C ALA A 253 -11.98 8.55 -14.51
N LYS A 254 -12.94 7.95 -15.23
CA LYS A 254 -14.30 8.49 -15.41
C LYS A 254 -15.33 7.38 -15.26
N ALA A 255 -16.44 7.71 -14.60
CA ALA A 255 -17.60 6.85 -14.44
C ALA A 255 -18.89 7.68 -14.51
N GLU A 256 -19.98 7.07 -14.95
CA GLU A 256 -21.32 7.64 -14.90
C GLU A 256 -22.07 7.08 -13.70
N VAL A 257 -22.62 7.94 -12.83
CA VAL A 257 -23.26 7.52 -11.57
C VAL A 257 -24.65 8.12 -11.41
N SER A 258 -25.55 7.34 -10.80
CA SER A 258 -26.89 7.81 -10.45
C SER A 258 -26.86 8.65 -9.17
N LEU A 259 -26.97 9.97 -9.30
CA LEU A 259 -27.05 10.85 -8.13
C LEU A 259 -28.29 10.59 -7.26
N GLY A 260 -29.38 10.12 -7.88
CA GLY A 260 -30.60 9.73 -7.15
C GLY A 260 -30.43 8.46 -6.32
N GLU A 261 -29.53 7.56 -6.71
CA GLU A 261 -29.14 6.41 -5.88
C GLU A 261 -28.32 6.88 -4.67
N ILE A 262 -27.28 7.68 -4.91
CA ILE A 262 -26.42 8.26 -3.87
C ILE A 262 -27.25 9.00 -2.82
N LEU A 263 -28.17 9.86 -3.27
CA LEU A 263 -29.03 10.65 -2.37
C LEU A 263 -29.95 9.77 -1.52
N ARG A 264 -30.71 8.85 -2.13
CA ARG A 264 -31.70 8.04 -1.41
C ARG A 264 -31.05 7.09 -0.42
N ARG A 265 -29.92 6.52 -0.81
CA ARG A 265 -29.19 5.51 -0.04
C ARG A 265 -28.09 6.11 0.84
N ARG A 266 -27.91 7.44 0.82
CA ARG A 266 -26.91 8.18 1.61
C ARG A 266 -25.48 7.66 1.40
N LEU A 267 -25.15 7.30 0.15
CA LEU A 267 -23.84 6.74 -0.17
C LEU A 267 -22.76 7.83 -0.14
N THR A 268 -21.53 7.43 0.16
CA THR A 268 -20.35 8.30 0.04
C THR A 268 -19.42 7.75 -1.04
N ILE A 269 -19.02 8.62 -1.98
CA ILE A 269 -17.92 8.34 -2.91
C ILE A 269 -16.76 9.26 -2.52
N THR A 270 -15.62 8.68 -2.21
CA THR A 270 -14.41 9.43 -1.83
C THR A 270 -13.17 8.77 -2.42
N GLY A 271 -12.04 9.44 -2.30
CA GLY A 271 -10.75 8.90 -2.73
C GLY A 271 -9.59 9.71 -2.20
N SER A 272 -8.39 9.15 -2.32
CA SER A 272 -7.17 9.87 -1.93
C SER A 272 -5.93 9.34 -2.62
N THR A 273 -4.88 10.16 -2.64
CA THR A 273 -3.51 9.73 -2.93
C THR A 273 -2.65 9.96 -1.70
N LEU A 274 -1.67 9.07 -1.47
CA LEU A 274 -0.81 9.10 -0.28
C LEU A 274 0.48 9.91 -0.51
N ARG A 275 1.16 9.70 -1.64
CA ARG A 275 2.48 10.29 -1.94
C ARG A 275 2.57 11.82 -1.69
N PRO A 276 1.64 12.68 -2.14
CA PRO A 276 1.74 14.13 -1.98
C PRO A 276 1.30 14.64 -0.59
N ARG A 277 0.89 13.76 0.33
CA ARG A 277 0.37 14.20 1.63
C ARG A 277 1.49 14.76 2.52
N PRO A 278 1.19 15.76 3.37
CA PRO A 278 2.15 16.34 4.31
C PRO A 278 2.75 15.31 5.25
N VAL A 279 3.96 15.58 5.76
CA VAL A 279 4.66 14.70 6.71
C VAL A 279 3.83 14.50 7.97
N GLU A 280 3.18 15.54 8.48
CA GLU A 280 2.36 15.46 9.70
C GLU A 280 1.13 14.56 9.50
N PHE A 281 0.58 14.49 8.29
CA PHE A 281 -0.52 13.57 7.98
C PHE A 281 -0.03 12.12 8.04
N LYS A 282 1.12 11.83 7.42
CA LYS A 282 1.70 10.49 7.40
C LYS A 282 2.23 10.07 8.77
N ALA A 283 2.75 11.00 9.57
CA ALA A 283 3.18 10.75 10.95
C ALA A 283 2.02 10.28 11.85
N ARG A 284 0.81 10.82 11.69
CA ARG A 284 -0.37 10.33 12.42
C ARG A 284 -0.71 8.89 12.07
N ILE A 285 -0.65 8.56 10.77
CA ILE A 285 -0.88 7.18 10.30
C ILE A 285 0.20 6.25 10.86
N ALA A 286 1.46 6.66 10.84
CA ALA A 286 2.57 5.89 11.42
C ALA A 286 2.30 5.57 12.90
N ALA A 287 1.85 6.56 13.68
CA ALA A 287 1.52 6.35 15.09
C ALA A 287 0.37 5.35 15.28
N GLN A 288 -0.73 5.49 14.53
CA GLN A 288 -1.87 4.56 14.60
C GLN A 288 -1.48 3.13 14.18
N LEU A 289 -0.66 3.00 13.14
CA LEU A 289 -0.11 1.72 12.70
C LEU A 289 0.77 1.09 13.78
N LYS A 290 1.66 1.87 14.39
CA LYS A 290 2.54 1.37 15.47
C LYS A 290 1.73 0.92 16.69
N GLU A 291 0.65 1.61 17.00
CA GLU A 291 -0.24 1.29 18.11
C GLU A 291 -1.10 0.04 17.83
N THR A 292 -1.69 -0.04 16.64
CA THR A 292 -2.73 -1.05 16.36
C THR A 292 -2.24 -2.23 15.55
N VAL A 293 -1.41 -2.00 14.52
CA VAL A 293 -1.07 -3.03 13.53
C VAL A 293 0.27 -3.71 13.83
N TRP A 294 1.26 -2.98 14.34
CA TRP A 294 2.55 -3.56 14.71
C TRP A 294 2.41 -4.73 15.70
N PRO A 295 1.60 -4.66 16.77
CA PRO A 295 1.38 -5.80 17.66
C PRO A 295 0.78 -7.02 16.94
N LEU A 296 -0.10 -6.82 15.95
CA LEU A 296 -0.68 -7.91 15.16
C LEU A 296 0.37 -8.58 14.25
N ILE A 297 1.34 -7.81 13.77
CA ILE A 297 2.48 -8.33 13.01
C ILE A 297 3.40 -9.13 13.92
N GLU A 298 3.76 -8.60 15.09
CA GLU A 298 4.63 -9.26 16.06
C GLU A 298 4.00 -10.55 16.63
N ALA A 299 2.67 -10.59 16.75
CA ALA A 299 1.91 -11.80 17.10
C ALA A 299 1.79 -12.80 15.94
N GLY A 300 2.16 -12.41 14.71
CA GLY A 300 2.06 -13.25 13.52
C GLY A 300 0.64 -13.43 12.98
N THR A 301 -0.33 -12.64 13.45
CA THR A 301 -1.72 -12.61 12.97
C THR A 301 -1.81 -11.91 11.61
N VAL A 302 -1.03 -10.84 11.42
CA VAL A 302 -0.84 -10.18 10.13
C VAL A 302 0.60 -10.45 9.67
N ARG A 303 0.79 -10.93 8.44
CA ARG A 303 2.13 -11.26 7.92
C ARG A 303 2.42 -10.54 6.60
N PRO A 304 3.69 -10.17 6.35
CA PRO A 304 4.14 -9.81 5.01
C PRO A 304 3.79 -10.91 4.00
N VAL A 305 3.16 -10.55 2.89
CA VAL A 305 2.91 -11.47 1.77
C VAL A 305 3.84 -11.09 0.64
N ILE A 306 4.98 -11.76 0.55
CA ILE A 306 6.01 -11.51 -0.45
C ILE A 306 5.93 -12.61 -1.52
N HIS A 307 5.71 -12.20 -2.76
CA HIS A 307 5.68 -13.08 -3.92
C HIS A 307 7.08 -13.55 -4.29
N CYS A 308 8.03 -12.62 -4.36
CA CYS A 308 9.43 -12.90 -4.64
C CYS A 308 10.33 -11.79 -4.10
N VAL A 309 11.60 -12.16 -3.92
CA VAL A 309 12.71 -11.26 -3.60
C VAL A 309 13.69 -11.35 -4.76
N LEU A 310 14.09 -10.21 -5.31
CA LEU A 310 15.03 -10.11 -6.43
C LEU A 310 16.22 -9.22 -6.04
N PRO A 311 17.42 -9.42 -6.62
CA PRO A 311 18.50 -8.47 -6.43
C PRO A 311 18.12 -7.11 -7.04
N ALA A 312 18.61 -6.02 -6.46
CA ALA A 312 18.29 -4.66 -6.91
C ALA A 312 18.60 -4.42 -8.40
N SER A 313 19.60 -5.12 -8.96
CA SER A 313 19.96 -5.09 -10.38
C SER A 313 18.87 -5.62 -11.32
N GLU A 314 17.89 -6.38 -10.82
CA GLU A 314 16.78 -6.97 -11.58
C GLU A 314 15.50 -6.10 -11.55
N ALA A 315 15.62 -4.80 -11.27
CA ALA A 315 14.48 -3.87 -11.23
C ALA A 315 13.60 -3.89 -12.49
N ALA A 316 14.20 -4.08 -13.67
CA ALA A 316 13.45 -4.24 -14.93
C ALA A 316 12.53 -5.48 -14.90
N GLN A 317 13.03 -6.61 -14.42
CA GLN A 317 12.24 -7.84 -14.29
C GLN A 317 11.14 -7.70 -13.25
N ALA A 318 11.43 -7.06 -12.12
CA ALA A 318 10.45 -6.79 -11.08
C ALA A 318 9.29 -5.90 -11.59
N HIS A 319 9.62 -4.88 -12.40
CA HIS A 319 8.61 -4.03 -13.06
C HIS A 319 7.79 -4.82 -14.07
N ALA A 320 8.40 -5.69 -14.87
CA ALA A 320 7.68 -6.54 -15.81
C ALA A 320 6.69 -7.49 -15.10
N LEU A 321 7.10 -8.07 -13.97
CA LEU A 321 6.24 -8.93 -13.13
C LEU A 321 5.09 -8.15 -12.45
N MET A 322 5.36 -6.90 -12.05
CA MET A 322 4.29 -6.00 -11.59
C MET A 322 3.27 -5.77 -12.70
N GLU A 323 3.72 -5.53 -13.94
CA GLU A 323 2.87 -5.30 -15.10
C GLU A 323 2.05 -6.52 -15.53
N SER A 324 2.62 -7.73 -15.49
CA SER A 324 1.88 -8.98 -15.81
C SER A 324 0.73 -9.23 -14.83
N SER A 325 0.80 -8.67 -13.63
CA SER A 325 -0.18 -8.85 -12.56
C SER A 325 -0.36 -10.32 -12.15
N GLU A 326 0.66 -11.15 -12.36
CA GLU A 326 0.68 -12.56 -11.95
C GLU A 326 0.97 -12.73 -10.46
N HIS A 327 1.72 -11.79 -9.87
CA HIS A 327 2.10 -11.81 -8.46
C HIS A 327 0.91 -11.82 -7.48
N VAL A 328 1.15 -12.35 -6.29
CA VAL A 328 0.26 -12.25 -5.12
C VAL A 328 1.02 -11.57 -3.99
N GLY A 329 0.53 -10.42 -3.53
CA GLY A 329 1.21 -9.60 -2.54
C GLY A 329 2.31 -8.71 -3.12
N LYS A 330 3.48 -8.71 -2.49
CA LYS A 330 4.56 -7.74 -2.71
C LYS A 330 5.73 -8.35 -3.48
N ILE A 331 6.36 -7.52 -4.32
CA ILE A 331 7.65 -7.80 -4.94
C ILE A 331 8.66 -6.92 -4.20
N VAL A 332 9.72 -7.54 -3.68
CA VAL A 332 10.76 -6.84 -2.91
C VAL A 332 12.09 -6.97 -3.62
N LEU A 333 12.87 -5.91 -3.63
CA LEU A 333 14.25 -5.91 -4.10
C LEU A 333 15.19 -5.70 -2.93
N GLU A 334 16.35 -6.34 -2.98
CA GLU A 334 17.39 -6.19 -1.96
C GLU A 334 18.73 -5.79 -2.54
N TRP A 335 19.45 -4.97 -1.78
CA TRP A 335 20.87 -4.75 -1.99
C TRP A 335 21.60 -5.91 -1.31
N GLY A 336 22.32 -6.72 -2.09
CA GLY A 336 23.11 -7.81 -1.52
C GLY A 336 24.03 -7.29 -0.41
N ALA A 337 24.21 -8.08 0.64
CA ALA A 337 25.06 -7.71 1.78
C ALA A 337 26.39 -7.17 1.24
N SER A 338 26.66 -5.90 1.53
CA SER A 338 27.94 -5.28 1.18
C SER A 338 29.03 -6.14 1.81
N ALA A 339 29.83 -6.82 0.98
CA ALA A 339 30.99 -7.57 1.45
C ALA A 339 31.99 -6.67 2.17
#